data_AF-A0A9E9L7R0-F1
#
_entry.id   AF-A0A9E9L7R0-F1
#
_cell.length_a   1.000
_cell.length_b   1.000
_cell.length_c   1.000
_cell.angle_alpha   90.00
_cell.angle_beta   90.00
_cell.angle_gamma   90.00
#
_symmetry.space_group_name_H-M   'P 1'
#
loop_
_entity.id
_entity.type
_entity.pdbx_description
1 polymer ?
#
loop_
_entity_poly.entity_id
_entity_poly.type
_entity_poly.pdbx_seq_one_letter_code
_entity_poly.pdbx_strand_id
1 'polypeptide(L)' 'MSFADLNKYVLPFNFPQNEYEEAINVHCKEDANHWPWYLHDLETLELNNKQELTNTLRFIWCDDMSPSRKLSYELIGLV' A
#
# COMPACT_ATOMS: atom_id res chain seq x y z
N MET A 1 2.10 -1.25 -4.26
CA MET A 1 0.86 -1.40 -3.48
C MET A 1 0.78 -0.18 -2.60
N SER A 2 -0.03 0.80 -2.96
CA SER A 2 0.13 2.17 -2.45
C SER A 2 0.10 2.29 -0.93
N PHE A 3 -0.65 1.44 -0.22
CA PHE A 3 -0.63 1.38 1.24
C PHE A 3 0.77 1.09 1.83
N ALA A 4 1.50 0.12 1.26
CA ALA A 4 2.87 -0.17 1.69
C ALA A 4 3.81 1.00 1.39
N ASP A 5 3.61 1.68 0.24
CA ASP A 5 4.42 2.83 -0.15
C ASP A 5 4.17 4.03 0.77
N LEU A 6 2.93 4.29 1.20
CA LEU A 6 2.59 5.33 2.17
C LEU A 6 3.35 5.11 3.49
N ASN A 7 3.24 3.90 4.03
CA ASN A 7 3.88 3.51 5.29
C ASN A 7 5.40 3.45 5.20
N LYS A 8 5.98 3.35 4.00
CA LYS A 8 7.43 3.32 3.82
C LYS A 8 8.05 4.68 3.53
N TYR A 9 7.36 5.52 2.78
CA TYR A 9 7.97 6.70 2.16
C TYR A 9 7.31 8.03 2.54
N VAL A 10 6.09 8.00 3.05
CA VAL A 10 5.26 9.21 3.21
C VAL A 10 4.99 9.49 4.69
N LEU A 11 4.50 8.50 5.42
CA LEU A 11 4.10 8.65 6.81
C LEU A 11 5.26 8.67 7.85
N PRO A 12 6.38 7.96 7.66
CA PRO A 12 7.44 7.96 8.67
C PRO A 12 8.11 9.32 8.87
N PHE A 13 8.35 9.69 10.14
CA PHE A 13 9.16 10.82 10.52
C PHE A 13 10.65 10.45 10.46
N ASN A 14 11.43 11.16 9.65
CA ASN A 14 12.88 10.94 9.56
C ASN A 14 13.61 11.24 10.88
N PHE A 15 13.09 12.19 11.66
CA PHE A 15 13.63 12.61 12.95
C PHE A 15 12.46 12.78 13.95
N PRO A 16 11.96 11.68 14.56
CA PRO A 16 10.83 11.78 15.49
C PRO A 16 11.22 12.62 16.72
N GLN A 17 10.31 13.47 17.17
CA GLN A 17 10.54 14.45 18.26
C GLN A 17 9.87 14.06 19.58
N ASN A 18 8.97 13.06 19.57
CA ASN A 18 8.23 12.61 20.73
C ASN A 18 7.85 11.12 20.62
N GLU A 19 7.36 10.55 21.71
CA GLU A 19 6.97 9.13 21.81
C GLU A 19 5.86 8.72 20.82
N TYR A 20 4.99 9.67 20.42
CA TYR A 20 3.91 9.38 19.48
C TYR A 20 4.44 9.28 18.04
N GLU A 21 5.37 10.13 17.63
CA GLU A 21 6.04 10.03 16.32
C GLU A 21 6.89 8.76 16.21
N GLU A 22 7.54 8.34 17.29
CA GLU A 22 8.22 7.04 17.36
C GLU A 22 7.24 5.87 17.20
N ALA A 23 6.10 5.91 17.91
CA ALA A 23 5.06 4.89 17.78
C ALA A 23 4.52 4.83 16.34
N ILE A 24 4.31 5.98 15.69
CA ILE A 24 3.91 6.04 14.28
C ILE A 24 4.95 5.35 13.40
N ASN A 25 6.25 5.63 13.58
CA ASN A 25 7.31 4.98 12.81
C ASN A 25 7.35 3.46 13.00
N VAL A 26 7.11 2.97 14.21
CA VAL A 26 7.05 1.52 14.50
C VAL A 26 5.92 0.87 13.71
N HIS A 27 4.71 1.43 13.76
CA HIS A 27 3.57 0.89 13.02
C HIS A 27 3.74 1.02 11.50
N CYS A 28 4.28 2.14 11.01
CA CYS A 28 4.59 2.31 9.60
C CYS A 28 5.56 1.22 9.08
N LYS A 29 6.57 0.85 9.87
CA LYS A 29 7.50 -0.21 9.50
C LYS A 29 6.81 -1.57 9.38
N GLU A 30 5.88 -1.88 10.28
CA GLU A 30 5.06 -3.10 10.21
C GLU A 30 4.18 -3.09 8.95
N ASP A 31 3.40 -2.02 8.77
CA ASP A 31 2.44 -1.87 7.68
C ASP A 31 3.07 -1.82 6.28
N ALA A 32 4.30 -1.31 6.18
CA ALA A 32 5.07 -1.35 4.93
C ALA A 32 5.36 -2.79 4.44
N ASN A 33 5.26 -3.79 5.32
CA ASN A 33 5.58 -5.18 5.05
C ASN A 33 4.37 -6.13 5.07
N HIS A 34 3.13 -5.63 5.12
CA HIS A 34 1.92 -6.46 5.13
C HIS A 34 1.52 -7.01 3.75
N TRP A 35 1.99 -6.40 2.66
CA TRP A 35 1.62 -6.81 1.30
C TRP A 35 1.90 -8.29 0.94
N PRO A 36 2.92 -8.98 1.47
CA PRO A 36 3.13 -10.39 1.18
C PRO A 36 2.00 -11.28 1.68
N TRP A 37 1.32 -10.91 2.78
CA TRP A 37 0.16 -11.66 3.28
C TRP A 37 -1.02 -11.55 2.32
N TYR A 38 -1.26 -10.37 1.75
CA TYR A 38 -2.28 -10.21 0.72
C TYR A 38 -1.99 -11.08 -0.51
N LEU A 39 -0.72 -11.18 -0.93
CA LEU A 39 -0.37 -12.08 -2.02
C LEU A 39 -0.56 -13.55 -1.65
N HIS A 40 -0.19 -13.94 -0.43
CA HIS A 40 -0.43 -15.28 0.09
C HIS A 40 -1.93 -15.61 0.08
N ASP A 41 -2.78 -14.69 0.51
CA ASP A 41 -4.23 -14.87 0.47
C ASP A 41 -4.74 -15.06 -0.95
N LEU A 42 -4.25 -14.27 -1.91
CA LEU A 42 -4.61 -14.44 -3.33
C LEU A 42 -4.18 -15.81 -3.88
N GLU A 43 -3.03 -16.33 -3.44
CA GLU A 43 -2.58 -17.68 -3.80
C GLU A 43 -3.45 -18.76 -3.15
N THR A 44 -3.70 -18.66 -1.84
CA THR A 44 -4.49 -19.62 -1.07
C THR A 44 -5.96 -19.67 -1.49
N LEU A 45 -6.52 -18.52 -1.88
CA LEU A 45 -7.91 -18.42 -2.37
C LEU A 45 -8.05 -18.72 -3.87
N GLU A 46 -6.98 -19.17 -4.54
CA GLU A 46 -6.96 -19.47 -5.97
C GLU A 46 -7.34 -18.28 -6.87
N LEU A 47 -7.06 -17.06 -6.40
CA LEU A 47 -7.30 -15.80 -7.11
C LEU A 47 -6.09 -15.35 -7.94
N ASN A 48 -4.91 -15.96 -7.75
CA ASN A 48 -3.67 -15.68 -8.48
C ASN A 48 -3.62 -16.35 -9.88
N ASN A 49 -4.58 -16.03 -10.74
CA ASN A 49 -4.66 -16.57 -12.08
C ASN A 49 -3.64 -15.92 -13.04
N LYS A 50 -3.00 -16.71 -13.89
CA LYS A 50 -2.08 -16.19 -14.93
C LYS A 50 -2.83 -15.33 -15.93
N GLN A 51 -2.29 -14.15 -16.24
CA GLN A 51 -2.82 -13.24 -17.26
C GLN A 51 -1.68 -12.53 -18.01
N GLU A 52 -1.97 -12.06 -19.22
CA GLU A 52 -1.08 -11.17 -19.95
C GLU A 52 -0.80 -9.91 -19.13
N LEU A 53 0.46 -9.43 -19.14
CA LEU A 53 0.85 -8.23 -18.41
C LEU A 53 -0.03 -7.02 -18.77
N THR A 54 -0.42 -6.91 -20.04
CA THR A 54 -1.29 -5.82 -20.51
C THR A 54 -2.70 -5.88 -19.91
N ASN A 55 -3.23 -7.07 -19.63
CA ASN A 55 -4.50 -7.24 -18.95
C ASN A 55 -4.39 -6.89 -17.47
N THR A 56 -3.31 -7.32 -16.81
CA THR A 56 -3.02 -6.96 -15.41
C THR A 56 -2.91 -5.44 -15.25
N LEU A 57 -2.17 -4.77 -16.12
CA LEU A 57 -2.05 -3.31 -16.10
C LEU A 57 -3.39 -2.63 -16.36
N ARG A 58 -4.19 -3.13 -17.31
CA ARG A 58 -5.54 -2.60 -17.56
C ARG A 58 -6.45 -2.74 -16.37
N PHE A 59 -6.41 -3.88 -15.67
CA PHE A 59 -7.18 -4.10 -14.45
C PHE A 59 -6.78 -3.12 -13.35
N ILE A 60 -5.47 -3.00 -13.05
CA ILE A 60 -4.98 -2.10 -12.00
C ILE A 60 -5.31 -0.63 -12.28
N TRP A 61 -5.27 -0.23 -13.56
CA TRP A 61 -5.41 1.17 -13.97
C TRP A 61 -6.78 1.56 -14.52
N CYS A 62 -7.75 0.64 -14.58
CA CYS A 62 -9.12 0.99 -15.00
C CYS A 62 -9.78 1.96 -14.01
N ASP A 63 -10.92 2.50 -14.43
CA ASP A 63 -11.71 3.44 -13.64
C ASP A 63 -12.33 2.79 -12.41
N ASP A 64 -12.71 1.51 -12.49
CA ASP A 64 -13.25 0.74 -11.36
C ASP A 64 -12.25 0.61 -10.21
N MET A 65 -10.94 0.53 -10.54
CA MET A 65 -9.85 0.49 -9.56
C MET A 65 -9.32 1.89 -9.19
N SER A 66 -9.87 2.97 -9.77
CA SER A 66 -9.44 4.34 -9.47
C SER A 66 -9.63 4.78 -8.02
N PRO A 67 -10.61 4.31 -7.23
CA PRO A 67 -10.77 4.73 -5.84
C PRO A 67 -9.53 4.46 -4.98
N SER A 68 -8.88 3.30 -5.15
CA SER A 68 -7.66 2.95 -4.40
C SER A 68 -6.51 3.93 -4.68
N ARG A 69 -6.36 4.33 -5.95
CA ARG A 69 -5.32 5.29 -6.36
C ARG A 69 -5.63 6.70 -5.84
N LYS A 70 -6.88 7.14 -5.98
CA LYS A 70 -7.33 8.46 -5.49
C LYS A 70 -7.15 8.60 -3.99
N LEU A 71 -7.58 7.60 -3.21
CA LEU A 71 -7.38 7.59 -1.75
C LEU A 71 -5.90 7.77 -1.41
N SER A 72 -5.01 7.07 -2.12
CA SER A 72 -3.57 7.20 -1.87
C SER A 72 -3.06 8.61 -2.14
N TYR A 73 -3.52 9.27 -3.21
CA TYR A 73 -3.15 10.65 -3.51
C TYR A 73 -3.72 11.64 -2.50
N GLU A 74 -4.95 11.44 -2.06
CA GLU A 74 -5.59 12.28 -1.03
C GLU A 74 -4.84 12.16 0.30
N LEU A 75 -4.50 10.94 0.74
CA LEU A 75 -3.70 10.72 1.96
C LEU A 75 -2.32 11.38 1.88
N ILE A 76 -1.65 11.31 0.72
CA ILE A 76 -0.37 12.02 0.51
C ILE A 76 -0.56 13.54 0.65
N GLY A 77 -1.67 14.08 0.17
CA GLY A 77 -1.95 15.52 0.25
C GLY A 77 -2.31 16.04 1.66
N LEU A 78 -2.49 15.15 2.64
CA LEU A 78 -2.81 15.51 4.03
C LEU A 78 -1.58 15.64 4.93
N VAL A 79 -0.41 15.17 4.48
CA VAL A 79 0.83 15.14 5.27
C VAL A 79 1.85 16.16 4.80
#